data_AF-A0A7W1CQN3-F1
#
_entry.id   AF-A0A7W1CQN3-F1
#
_cell.length_a   1.000
_cell.length_b   1.000
_cell.length_c   1.000
_cell.angle_alpha   90.00
_cell.angle_beta   90.00
_cell.angle_gamma   90.00
#
_symmetry.space_group_name_H-M   'P 1'
#
loop_
_entity.id
_entity.type
_entity.pdbx_description
1 polymer ?
#
loop_
_entity_poly.entity_id
_entity_poly.type
_entity_poly.pdbx_seq_one_letter_code
_entity_poly.pdbx_strand_id
1 'polypeptide(L)'
;MSREYTLQRPHSAATISIDYAAELNEQQYAAVTAPPGPLLVIAGAGSGKTRTLTYRVAYLLENGVDPRNILLLTFTNKAARQMLDRVANLLPLDASGLWGGTFHSIGNRMLRRHGSALGYTSGFTIMD
;
A
#
# COMPACT_ATOMS: atom_id res chain seq x y z
N MET A 1 35.97 22.33 18.10
CA MET A 1 34.55 22.50 18.48
C MET A 1 33.70 21.75 17.45
N SER A 2 33.05 20.66 17.86
CA SER A 2 32.18 19.88 16.99
C SER A 2 30.85 20.60 16.79
N ARG A 3 30.47 20.85 15.53
CA ARG A 3 29.12 21.34 15.21
C ARG A 3 28.18 20.16 15.17
N GLU A 4 27.25 20.14 16.10
CA GLU A 4 26.16 19.18 16.16
C GLU A 4 25.11 19.58 15.11
N TYR A 5 24.96 18.77 14.07
CA TYR A 5 23.94 18.97 13.06
C TYR A 5 22.78 18.03 13.36
N THR A 6 21.67 18.59 13.86
CA THR A 6 20.41 17.87 13.97
C THR A 6 19.73 17.91 12.61
N LEU A 7 19.70 16.79 11.90
CA LEU A 7 18.92 16.66 10.67
C LEU A 7 17.43 16.67 11.04
N GLN A 8 16.81 17.84 11.00
CA GLN A 8 15.36 17.92 11.01
C GLN A 8 14.84 17.37 9.68
N ARG A 9 14.22 16.18 9.72
CA ARG A 9 13.39 15.73 8.59
C ARG A 9 12.30 16.78 8.42
N PRO A 10 12.12 17.36 7.22
CA PRO A 10 10.96 18.19 6.97
C PRO A 10 9.73 17.28 7.00
N HIS A 11 9.08 17.14 8.15
CA HIS A 11 7.69 16.72 8.21
C HIS A 11 6.84 17.99 8.07
N SER A 12 6.96 18.63 6.91
CA SER A 12 6.08 19.72 6.49
C SER A 12 5.25 19.21 5.34
N ALA A 13 4.42 18.19 5.61
CA ALA A 13 3.31 17.88 4.73
C ALA A 13 2.28 18.99 4.95
N ALA A 14 2.01 19.78 3.92
CA ALA A 14 0.76 20.51 3.86
C ALA A 14 -0.36 19.53 4.18
N THR A 15 -1.24 19.88 5.11
CA THR A 15 -2.35 19.06 5.59
C THR A 15 -3.40 18.92 4.49
N ILE A 16 -3.07 18.22 3.41
CA ILE A 16 -4.05 17.74 2.45
C ILE A 16 -4.58 16.46 3.07
N SER A 17 -5.73 16.60 3.73
CA SER A 17 -6.51 15.48 4.24
C SER A 17 -7.69 15.28 3.30
N ILE A 18 -7.87 14.04 2.83
CA ILE A 18 -9.00 13.66 2.01
C ILE A 18 -10.29 13.74 2.85
N ASP A 19 -11.32 14.40 2.34
CA ASP A 19 -12.67 14.29 2.90
C ASP A 19 -13.29 12.94 2.50
N TYR A 20 -12.95 11.90 3.26
CA TYR A 20 -13.40 10.53 3.00
C TYR A 20 -14.93 10.38 3.00
N ALA A 21 -15.63 11.17 3.83
CA ALA A 21 -17.08 11.09 3.94
C ALA A 21 -17.79 11.69 2.72
N ALA A 22 -17.20 12.72 2.09
CA ALA A 22 -17.68 13.26 0.82
C ALA A 22 -17.35 12.35 -0.37
N GLU A 23 -16.21 11.65 -0.34
CA GLU A 23 -15.73 10.84 -1.46
C GLU A 23 -16.28 9.40 -1.51
N LEU A 24 -16.88 8.92 -0.43
CA LEU A 24 -17.28 7.51 -0.28
C LEU A 24 -18.73 7.42 0.19
N ASN A 25 -19.43 6.38 -0.27
CA ASN A 25 -20.71 6.04 0.35
C ASN A 25 -20.48 5.47 1.77
N GLU A 26 -21.55 5.38 2.56
CA GLU A 26 -21.49 4.95 3.97
C GLU A 26 -20.77 3.60 4.18
N GLN A 27 -21.04 2.61 3.32
CA GLN A 27 -20.43 1.27 3.42
C GLN A 27 -18.93 1.29 3.09
N GLN A 28 -18.56 2.04 2.06
CA GLN A 28 -17.16 2.22 1.67
C GLN A 28 -16.40 3.02 2.72
N TYR A 29 -16.99 4.08 3.24
CA TYR A 29 -16.44 4.89 4.31
C TYR A 29 -16.18 4.03 5.56
N ALA A 30 -17.17 3.24 5.99
CA ALA A 30 -17.01 2.34 7.13
C ALA A 30 -15.88 1.31 6.92
N ALA A 31 -15.73 0.76 5.72
CA ALA A 31 -14.64 -0.14 5.38
C ALA A 31 -13.27 0.58 5.36
N VAL A 32 -13.22 1.81 4.88
CA VAL A 32 -12.01 2.63 4.78
C VAL A 32 -11.53 3.13 6.14
N THR A 33 -12.44 3.42 7.08
CA THR A 33 -12.11 3.95 8.41
C THR A 33 -12.13 2.90 9.51
N ALA A 34 -12.39 1.63 9.20
CA ALA A 34 -12.45 0.53 10.15
C ALA A 34 -11.22 0.50 11.10
N PRO A 35 -11.39 0.12 12.38
CA PRO A 35 -10.29 0.01 13.32
C PRO A 35 -9.28 -1.09 12.90
N PRO A 36 -8.07 -1.13 13.50
CA PRO A 36 -7.13 -2.21 13.27
C PRO A 36 -7.74 -3.57 13.60
N GLY A 37 -7.53 -4.55 12.71
CA GLY A 37 -8.01 -5.92 12.89
C GLY A 37 -8.42 -6.58 11.57
N PRO A 38 -8.82 -7.85 11.62
CA PRO A 38 -9.36 -8.55 10.45
C PRO A 38 -10.67 -7.91 9.98
N LEU A 39 -10.76 -7.66 8.67
CA LEU A 39 -11.95 -7.09 8.03
C LEU A 39 -12.25 -7.86 6.74
N LEU A 40 -13.50 -8.27 6.56
CA LEU A 40 -14.00 -8.88 5.32
C LEU A 40 -15.01 -7.93 4.66
N VAL A 41 -14.71 -7.52 3.43
CA VAL A 41 -15.60 -6.69 2.61
C VAL A 41 -16.17 -7.53 1.47
N ILE A 42 -17.46 -7.87 1.54
CA ILE A 42 -18.18 -8.59 0.48
C ILE A 42 -18.82 -7.58 -0.45
N ALA A 43 -18.53 -7.68 -1.75
CA ALA A 43 -18.89 -6.64 -2.70
C ALA A 43 -19.17 -7.18 -4.11
N GLY A 44 -20.36 -6.85 -4.63
CA GLY A 44 -20.80 -7.19 -5.99
C GLY A 44 -19.98 -6.50 -7.09
N ALA A 45 -20.21 -6.88 -8.35
CA ALA A 45 -19.62 -6.19 -9.49
C ALA A 45 -20.02 -4.70 -9.47
N GLY A 46 -19.10 -3.81 -9.87
CA GLY A 46 -19.37 -2.36 -9.92
C GLY A 46 -19.45 -1.62 -8.58
N SER A 47 -19.40 -2.29 -7.43
CA SER A 47 -19.58 -1.66 -6.10
C SER A 47 -18.40 -0.81 -5.59
N GLY A 48 -17.37 -0.58 -6.42
CA GLY A 48 -16.21 0.23 -6.03
C GLY A 48 -15.20 -0.48 -5.12
N LYS A 49 -15.05 -1.82 -5.21
CA LYS A 49 -14.03 -2.59 -4.46
C LYS A 49 -12.63 -1.99 -4.52
N THR A 50 -12.16 -1.71 -5.72
CA THR A 50 -10.83 -1.13 -5.94
C THR A 50 -10.72 0.26 -5.33
N ARG A 51 -11.77 1.09 -5.45
CA ARG A 51 -11.83 2.43 -4.82
C ARG A 51 -11.72 2.30 -3.31
N THR A 52 -12.49 1.41 -2.70
CA THR A 52 -12.47 1.15 -1.25
C THR A 52 -11.07 0.75 -0.78
N LEU A 53 -10.40 -0.17 -1.48
CA LEU A 53 -9.04 -0.59 -1.13
C LEU A 53 -8.01 0.55 -1.26
N THR A 54 -8.07 1.34 -2.33
CA THR A 54 -7.10 2.45 -2.53
C THR A 54 -7.31 3.56 -1.51
N TYR A 55 -8.56 3.88 -1.18
CA TYR A 55 -8.87 4.86 -0.13
C TYR A 55 -8.50 4.34 1.26
N ARG A 56 -8.61 3.03 1.54
CA ARG A 56 -8.13 2.46 2.80
C ARG A 56 -6.63 2.63 2.97
N VAL A 57 -5.85 2.41 1.91
CA VAL A 57 -4.40 2.65 1.95
C VAL A 57 -4.11 4.12 2.20
N ALA A 58 -4.79 5.02 1.47
CA ALA A 58 -4.64 6.45 1.69
C ALA A 58 -4.94 6.83 3.15
N TYR A 59 -6.04 6.32 3.70
CA TYR A 59 -6.42 6.55 5.09
C TYR A 59 -5.34 6.09 6.07
N LEU A 60 -4.78 4.90 5.87
CA LEU A 60 -3.69 4.40 6.73
C LEU A 60 -2.45 5.31 6.64
N LEU A 61 -2.07 5.76 5.45
CA LEU A 61 -0.93 6.65 5.23
C LEU A 61 -1.14 8.03 5.88
N GLU A 62 -2.32 8.64 5.72
CA GLU A 62 -2.66 9.91 6.38
C GLU A 62 -2.64 9.78 7.92
N ASN A 63 -3.01 8.61 8.45
CA ASN A 63 -2.96 8.30 9.87
C ASN A 63 -1.56 7.85 10.36
N GLY A 64 -0.50 8.07 9.55
CA GLY A 64 0.89 7.88 9.96
C GLY A 64 1.41 6.44 9.87
N VAL A 65 0.68 5.53 9.21
CA VAL A 65 1.21 4.19 8.93
C VAL A 65 2.34 4.30 7.91
N ASP A 66 3.51 3.78 8.27
CA ASP A 66 4.65 3.71 7.35
C ASP A 66 4.29 2.88 6.10
N PRO A 67 4.49 3.40 4.86
CA PRO A 67 4.19 2.66 3.63
C PRO A 67 4.82 1.27 3.59
N ARG A 68 5.99 1.08 4.21
CA ARG A 68 6.72 -0.19 4.25
C ARG A 68 6.00 -1.28 5.05
N ASN A 69 5.02 -0.89 5.87
CA ASN A 69 4.18 -1.79 6.66
C ASN A 69 2.87 -2.14 5.95
N ILE A 70 2.67 -1.69 4.71
CA ILE A 70 1.46 -1.96 3.92
C ILE A 70 1.81 -2.89 2.74
N LEU A 71 0.98 -3.92 2.56
CA LEU A 71 1.06 -4.87 1.45
C LEU A 71 -0.28 -4.93 0.71
N LEU A 72 -0.26 -4.66 -0.60
CA LEU A 72 -1.37 -4.80 -1.52
C LEU A 72 -1.17 -6.00 -2.45
N LEU A 73 -2.09 -6.96 -2.39
CA LEU A 73 -2.07 -8.18 -3.20
C LEU A 73 -3.27 -8.25 -4.14
N THR A 74 -3.04 -8.77 -5.34
CA THR A 74 -4.09 -9.06 -6.31
C THR A 74 -3.69 -10.21 -7.24
N PHE A 75 -4.56 -10.60 -8.17
CA PHE A 75 -4.32 -11.71 -9.09
C PHE A 75 -3.64 -11.29 -10.39
N THR A 76 -3.78 -10.04 -10.83
CA THR A 76 -3.25 -9.60 -12.13
C THR A 76 -2.27 -8.43 -11.99
N ASN A 77 -1.23 -8.43 -12.83
CA ASN A 77 -0.27 -7.35 -12.89
C ASN A 77 -0.93 -6.01 -13.24
N LYS A 78 -1.96 -6.04 -14.11
CA LYS A 78 -2.74 -4.85 -14.48
C LYS A 78 -3.46 -4.25 -13.27
N ALA A 79 -4.15 -5.07 -12.47
CA ALA A 79 -4.82 -4.60 -11.28
C ALA A 79 -3.83 -4.06 -10.24
N ALA A 80 -2.67 -4.71 -10.09
CA ALA A 80 -1.64 -4.25 -9.14
C ALA A 80 -1.15 -2.85 -9.48
N ARG A 81 -0.77 -2.62 -10.74
CA ARG A 81 -0.34 -1.29 -11.24
C ARG A 81 -1.45 -0.26 -11.04
N GLN A 82 -2.66 -0.57 -11.50
CA GLN A 82 -3.81 0.34 -11.37
C GLN A 82 -4.19 0.68 -9.93
N MET A 83 -3.92 -0.19 -8.95
CA MET A 83 -4.15 0.14 -7.53
C MET A 83 -3.04 1.05 -7.01
N LEU A 84 -1.78 0.76 -7.33
CA LEU A 84 -0.64 1.59 -6.94
C LEU A 84 -0.73 3.00 -7.52
N ASP A 85 -1.05 3.12 -8.82
CA ASP A 85 -1.23 4.41 -9.50
C ASP A 85 -2.34 5.23 -8.84
N ARG A 86 -3.45 4.58 -8.45
CA ARG A 86 -4.55 5.25 -7.75
C ARG A 86 -4.13 5.75 -6.37
N VAL A 87 -3.39 4.96 -5.59
CA VAL A 87 -2.89 5.40 -4.28
C VAL A 87 -1.95 6.60 -4.45
N ALA A 88 -1.03 6.55 -5.40
CA ALA A 88 -0.10 7.63 -5.69
C ALA A 88 -0.81 8.93 -6.13
N ASN A 89 -1.96 8.81 -6.82
CA ASN A 89 -2.76 9.97 -7.23
C ASN A 89 -3.66 10.53 -6.13
N LEU A 90 -3.97 9.74 -5.08
CA LEU A 90 -4.83 10.19 -3.98
C LEU A 90 -4.09 11.09 -2.98
N LEU A 91 -2.79 10.87 -2.77
CA LEU A 91 -2.02 11.58 -1.78
C LEU A 91 -0.73 12.13 -2.38
N PRO A 92 -0.37 13.40 -2.15
CA PRO A 92 0.93 13.95 -2.50
C PRO A 92 2.00 13.50 -1.47
N LEU A 93 1.92 12.25 -1.03
CA LEU A 93 2.82 11.64 -0.05
C LEU A 93 3.70 10.61 -0.74
N ASP A 94 4.92 10.47 -0.21
CA ASP A 94 5.83 9.46 -0.70
C ASP A 94 5.33 8.06 -0.29
N ALA A 95 4.69 7.37 -1.23
CA ALA A 95 4.32 5.97 -1.10
C ALA A 95 5.49 5.02 -1.48
N SER A 96 6.70 5.54 -1.70
CA SER A 96 7.88 4.72 -1.97
C SER A 96 8.17 3.82 -0.76
N GLY A 97 7.98 2.52 -0.96
CA GLY A 97 8.07 1.53 0.12
C GLY A 97 6.83 0.67 0.25
N LEU A 98 5.67 1.11 -0.25
CA LEU A 98 4.48 0.28 -0.37
C LEU A 98 4.78 -0.96 -1.21
N TRP A 99 4.47 -2.14 -0.68
CA TRP A 99 4.52 -3.36 -1.47
C TRP A 99 3.19 -3.54 -2.19
N GLY A 100 3.20 -3.54 -3.52
CA GLY A 100 2.03 -3.85 -4.33
C GLY A 100 2.40 -4.81 -5.44
N GLY A 101 1.58 -5.84 -5.64
CA GLY A 101 1.86 -6.84 -6.66
C GLY A 101 0.85 -7.96 -6.73
N THR A 102 1.15 -8.92 -7.61
CA THR A 102 0.50 -10.23 -7.57
C THR A 102 1.13 -11.13 -6.52
N PHE A 103 0.39 -12.15 -6.08
CA PHE A 103 0.94 -13.21 -5.21
C PHE A 103 2.26 -13.76 -5.73
N HIS A 104 2.33 -14.10 -7.03
CA HIS A 104 3.56 -14.58 -7.67
C HIS A 104 4.69 -13.55 -7.62
N SER A 105 4.42 -12.28 -7.95
CA SER A 105 5.45 -11.24 -7.93
C SER A 105 6.01 -10.99 -6.53
N ILE A 106 5.16 -11.00 -5.51
CA ILE A 106 5.56 -10.80 -4.11
C ILE A 106 6.31 -12.03 -3.59
N GLY A 107 5.83 -13.24 -3.88
CA GLY A 107 6.52 -14.49 -3.55
C GLY A 107 7.91 -14.56 -4.19
N ASN A 108 8.02 -14.27 -5.49
CA ASN A 108 9.30 -14.19 -6.18
C ASN A 108 10.23 -13.15 -5.54
N ARG A 109 9.73 -11.96 -5.18
CA ARG A 109 10.52 -10.93 -4.48
C ARG A 109 11.03 -11.43 -3.12
N MET A 110 10.20 -12.12 -2.36
CA MET A 110 10.59 -12.72 -1.08
C MET A 110 11.67 -13.79 -1.28
N LEU A 111 11.48 -14.70 -2.22
CA LEU A 111 12.46 -15.75 -2.52
C LEU A 111 13.78 -15.19 -3.04
N ARG A 112 13.76 -14.14 -3.87
CA ARG A 112 15.00 -13.48 -4.32
C ARG A 112 15.78 -12.83 -3.18
N ARG A 113 15.09 -12.38 -2.13
CA ARG A 113 15.71 -11.73 -0.98
C ARG A 113 16.15 -12.72 0.11
N HIS A 114 15.40 -13.80 0.31
CA HIS A 114 15.55 -14.69 1.47
C HIS A 114 15.76 -16.16 1.11
N GLY A 115 15.73 -16.52 -0.17
CA GLY A 115 15.81 -17.91 -0.65
C GLY A 115 17.14 -18.60 -0.35
N SER A 116 18.20 -17.87 -0.02
CA SER A 116 19.48 -18.44 0.42
C SER A 116 19.33 -19.29 1.69
N ALA A 117 18.39 -18.97 2.56
CA ALA A 117 18.06 -19.78 3.74
C ALA A 117 17.50 -21.17 3.38
N LEU A 118 17.01 -21.34 2.15
CA LEU A 118 16.49 -22.59 1.60
C LEU A 118 17.48 -23.24 0.62
N GLY A 119 18.68 -22.68 0.46
CA GLY A 119 19.68 -23.15 -0.52
C GLY A 119 19.49 -22.64 -1.94
N TYR A 120 18.56 -21.71 -2.19
CA TYR A 120 18.40 -21.09 -3.50
C TYR A 120 19.35 -19.90 -3.68
N THR A 121 19.89 -19.74 -4.89
CA THR A 121 20.57 -18.50 -5.29
C THR A 121 19.53 -17.45 -5.68
N SER A 122 19.80 -16.16 -5.49
CA SER A 122 18.88 -15.08 -5.90
C SER A 122 18.63 -15.01 -7.42
N GLY A 123 19.47 -15.70 -8.20
CA GLY A 123 19.40 -15.83 -9.66
C GLY A 123 18.66 -17.07 -10.16
N PHE A 124 17.85 -17.74 -9.33
CA PHE A 124 17.07 -18.89 -9.79
C PHE A 124 16.16 -18.53 -10.97
N THR A 125 16.02 -19.48 -11.90
CA THR A 125 15.13 -19.37 -13.06
C THR A 125 13.72 -19.79 -12.65
N ILE A 126 12.73 -19.04 -13.12
CA ILE A 126 11.32 -19.44 -13.04
C ILE A 126 11.02 -20.18 -14.34
N MET A 127 10.58 -21.43 -14.23
CA MET A 127 10.06 -22.18 -15.37
C MET A 127 8.66 -21.67 -15.71
N ASP A 128 8.40 -21.45 -17.00
CA ASP A 128 7.10 -21.07 -17.53
C ASP A 128 6.14 -22.28 -17.61
#